data_AF-A0A963H4W7-F1
#
_entry.id   AF-A0A963H4W7-F1
#
_cell.length_a   1.000
_cell.length_b   1.000
_cell.length_c   1.000
_cell.angle_alpha   90.00
_cell.angle_beta   90.00
_cell.angle_gamma   90.00
#
_symmetry.space_group_name_H-M   'P 1'
#
loop_
_entity.id
_entity.type
_entity.pdbx_description
1 polymer ?
#
loop_
_entity_poly.entity_id
_entity_poly.type
_entity_poly.pdbx_seq_one_letter_code
_entity_poly.pdbx_strand_id
1 'polypeptide(L)' 'TFCVKYPEISAKLADDKLANAARTGATTLLGGDLGCLLHLAGRLRREGSTVKVFHTAEVLAGMTDIPSLGEAAQGGA' A
#
# COMPACT_ATOMS: atom_id res chain seq x y z
N THR A 1 -10.04 -10.45 -11.09
CA THR A 1 -11.23 -10.16 -11.93
C THR A 1 -12.14 -9.07 -11.37
N PHE A 2 -12.39 -8.99 -10.04
CA PHE A 2 -13.29 -7.98 -9.48
C PHE A 2 -12.90 -6.53 -9.82
N CYS A 3 -11.65 -6.13 -9.57
CA CYS A 3 -11.13 -4.79 -9.87
C CYS A 3 -11.17 -4.41 -11.36
N VAL A 4 -11.20 -5.41 -12.26
CA VAL A 4 -11.32 -5.20 -13.71
C VAL A 4 -12.79 -5.03 -14.11
N LYS A 5 -13.69 -5.80 -13.49
CA LYS A 5 -15.14 -5.73 -13.78
C LYS A 5 -15.82 -4.51 -13.13
N TYR A 6 -15.35 -4.12 -11.95
CA TYR A 6 -15.96 -3.08 -11.12
C TYR A 6 -14.89 -2.13 -10.59
N PRO A 7 -14.21 -1.36 -11.47
CA PRO A 7 -13.07 -0.52 -11.07
C PRO A 7 -13.46 0.54 -10.04
N GLU A 8 -14.59 1.22 -10.22
CA GLU A 8 -15.05 2.27 -9.30
C GLU A 8 -15.37 1.73 -7.90
N ILE A 9 -16.02 0.56 -7.82
CA ILE A 9 -16.35 -0.07 -6.53
C ILE A 9 -15.06 -0.51 -5.83
N SER A 10 -14.13 -1.12 -6.58
CA SER A 10 -12.82 -1.50 -6.06
C SER A 10 -12.03 -0.30 -5.54
N ALA A 11 -12.06 0.81 -6.27
CA ALA A 11 -11.41 2.05 -5.86
C ALA A 11 -12.03 2.62 -4.58
N LYS A 12 -13.36 2.69 -4.50
CA LYS A 12 -14.06 3.17 -3.29
C LYS A 12 -13.75 2.31 -2.07
N LEU A 13 -13.66 0.99 -2.24
CA LEU A 13 -13.33 0.08 -1.14
C LEU A 13 -11.89 0.29 -0.62
N ALA A 14 -10.95 0.59 -1.53
CA ALA A 14 -9.60 0.97 -1.13
C ALA A 14 -9.60 2.28 -0.34
N ASP A 15 -10.35 3.29 -0.81
CA ASP A 15 -10.41 4.61 -0.18
C ASP A 15 -10.95 4.52 1.24
N ASP A 16 -12.03 3.76 1.45
CA ASP A 16 -12.62 3.56 2.77
C ASP A 16 -11.64 2.84 3.72
N LYS A 17 -10.88 1.86 3.20
CA LYS A 17 -9.86 1.17 3.99
C LYS A 17 -8.70 2.10 4.36
N LEU A 18 -8.22 2.91 3.41
CA LEU A 18 -7.12 3.85 3.62
C LEU A 18 -7.52 5.00 4.55
N ALA A 19 -8.76 5.50 4.44
CA ALA A 19 -9.29 6.50 5.36
C ALA A 19 -9.35 5.97 6.80
N ASN A 20 -9.79 4.72 6.98
CA ASN A 20 -9.77 4.08 8.29
C ASN A 20 -8.35 3.86 8.82
N ALA A 21 -7.41 3.44 7.96
CA ALA A 21 -6.00 3.32 8.34
C ALA A 21 -5.39 4.67 8.73
N ALA A 22 -5.69 5.74 7.99
CA ALA A 22 -5.22 7.09 8.30
C ALA A 22 -5.73 7.59 9.67
N ARG A 23 -6.98 7.26 10.03
CA ARG A 23 -7.57 7.60 11.34
C ARG A 23 -6.87 6.95 12.53
N THR A 24 -6.12 5.87 12.32
CA THR A 24 -5.33 5.26 13.42
C THR A 24 -4.02 6.00 13.67
N GLY A 25 -3.63 6.94 12.80
CA GLY A 25 -2.32 7.59 12.84
C GLY A 25 -1.17 6.67 12.43
N ALA A 26 -1.46 5.51 11.84
CA ALA A 26 -0.42 4.58 11.40
C ALA A 26 0.34 5.15 10.20
N THR A 27 1.67 5.14 10.28
CA THR A 27 2.58 5.56 9.20
C THR A 27 3.02 4.39 8.32
N THR A 28 2.64 3.16 8.68
CA THR A 28 2.99 1.94 7.97
C THR A 28 1.79 0.99 7.92
N LEU A 29 1.51 0.46 6.73
CA LEU A 29 0.47 -0.53 6.47
C LEU A 29 1.12 -1.88 6.14
N LEU A 30 0.74 -2.91 6.88
CA LEU A 30 1.20 -4.28 6.67
C LEU A 30 0.07 -5.18 6.17
N GLY A 31 0.43 -6.19 5.38
CA GLY A 31 -0.50 -7.23 4.95
C GLY A 31 0.21 -8.51 4.51
N GLY A 32 -0.58 -9.51 4.12
CA GLY A 32 -0.08 -10.82 3.67
C GLY A 32 -0.36 -11.13 2.20
N ASP A 33 -1.09 -10.27 1.49
CA ASP A 33 -1.43 -10.47 0.07
C ASP A 33 -0.86 -9.33 -0.77
N LEU A 34 0.10 -9.66 -1.63
CA LEU A 34 0.79 -8.68 -2.48
C LEU A 34 -0.18 -7.97 -3.44
N GLY A 35 -1.19 -8.67 -3.96
CA GLY A 35 -2.19 -8.05 -4.84
C GLY A 35 -2.97 -6.93 -4.13
N CYS A 36 -3.43 -7.20 -2.90
CA CYS A 36 -4.07 -6.21 -2.05
C CYS A 36 -3.12 -5.05 -1.71
N LEU A 37 -1.88 -5.35 -1.33
CA LEU A 37 -0.90 -4.34 -0.96
C LEU A 37 -0.56 -3.42 -2.13
N LEU A 38 -0.34 -3.97 -3.34
CA LEU A 38 -0.07 -3.18 -4.54
C LEU A 38 -1.26 -2.30 -4.93
N HIS A 39 -2.49 -2.79 -4.77
CA HIS A 39 -3.69 -1.99 -5.00
C HIS A 39 -3.77 -0.78 -4.05
N LEU A 40 -3.54 -1.01 -2.74
CA LEU A 40 -3.55 0.04 -1.71
C LEU A 40 -2.38 1.01 -1.87
N ALA A 41 -1.17 0.50 -2.08
CA ALA A 41 0.03 1.30 -2.32
C ALA A 41 -0.11 2.20 -3.55
N GLY A 42 -0.61 1.64 -4.66
CA GLY A 42 -0.89 2.42 -5.86
C GLY A 42 -1.93 3.51 -5.64
N ARG A 43 -2.95 3.25 -4.79
CA ARG A 43 -3.96 4.25 -4.42
C ARG A 43 -3.37 5.35 -3.54
N LEU A 44 -2.67 5.00 -2.47
CA LEU A 44 -1.95 5.92 -1.57
C LEU A 44 -1.01 6.85 -2.35
N ARG A 45 -0.28 6.30 -3.32
CA ARG A 45 0.63 7.09 -4.15
C ARG A 45 -0.09 8.12 -5.02
N ARG A 46 -1.24 7.77 -5.61
CA ARG A 46 -2.06 8.72 -6.37
C ARG A 46 -2.63 9.85 -5.49
N GLU A 47 -2.84 9.55 -4.22
CA GLU A 47 -3.31 10.51 -3.21
C GLU A 47 -2.19 11.31 -2.55
N GLY A 48 -0.92 11.06 -2.92
CA GLY A 48 0.23 11.76 -2.35
C GLY A 48 0.53 11.41 -0.89
N SER A 49 0.04 10.26 -0.41
CA SER A 49 0.28 9.81 0.96
C SER A 49 1.72 9.36 1.19
N THR A 50 2.22 9.56 2.40
CA THR A 50 3.56 9.13 2.87
C THR A 50 3.52 7.82 3.66
N VAL A 51 2.36 7.17 3.76
CA VAL A 51 2.21 5.88 4.43
C VAL A 51 2.99 4.81 3.67
N LYS A 52 3.92 4.15 4.36
CA LYS A 52 4.72 3.05 3.80
C LYS A 52 3.91 1.76 3.77
N VAL A 53 4.10 0.94 2.75
CA VAL A 53 3.37 -0.33 2.60
C VAL A 53 4.37 -1.48 2.50
N PHE A 54 4.28 -2.47 3.39
CA PHE A 54 5.14 -3.65 3.35
C PHE A 54 4.34 -4.94 3.47
N HIS A 55 4.88 -6.02 2.93
CA HIS A 55 4.47 -7.36 3.28
C HIS A 55 4.95 -7.68 4.70
N THR A 56 4.13 -8.40 5.47
CA THR A 56 4.43 -8.72 6.87
C THR A 56 5.76 -9.49 7.00
N ALA A 57 6.05 -10.37 6.04
CA ALA A 57 7.32 -11.11 6.01
C ALA A 57 8.55 -10.22 5.81
N GLU A 58 8.46 -9.11 5.07
CA GLU A 58 9.58 -8.18 4.88
C GLU A 58 9.97 -7.52 6.20
N VAL A 59 8.95 -7.08 6.97
CA VAL A 59 9.17 -6.50 8.30
C VAL A 59 9.78 -7.52 9.25
N LEU A 60 9.26 -8.75 9.27
CA LEU A 60 9.79 -9.83 10.12
C LEU A 60 11.22 -10.23 9.72
N ALA A 61 11.59 -10.09 8.45
CA ALA A 61 12.94 -10.33 7.95
C ALA A 61 13.89 -9.12 8.15
N GLY A 62 13.42 -8.01 8.73
CA GLY A 62 14.22 -6.79 8.92
C GLY A 62 14.48 -6.00 7.63
N MET A 63 13.67 -6.20 6.58
CA MET A 63 13.83 -5.58 5.27
C MET A 63 13.03 -4.28 5.14
N THR A 64 13.04 -3.42 6.15
CA THR A 64 12.31 -2.13 6.13
C THR A 64 13.14 -0.94 5.63
N ASP A 65 14.41 -1.19 5.35
CA ASP A 65 15.37 -0.18 4.86
C ASP A 65 15.34 -0.04 3.33
N ILE A 66 14.66 -0.97 2.65
CA ILE A 66 14.41 -0.90 1.21
C ILE A 66 13.14 -0.06 0.94
N PRO A 67 13.01 0.48 -0.28
CA PRO A 67 11.81 1.18 -0.70
C PRO A 67 10.55 0.34 -0.47
N SER A 68 9.51 0.95 0.08
CA SER A 68 8.26 0.26 0.37
C SER A 68 7.47 -0.02 -0.92
N LEU A 69 6.49 -0.92 -0.85
CA LEU A 69 5.70 -1.31 -2.02
C LEU A 69 5.05 -0.07 -2.67
N GLY A 70 5.26 0.09 -3.98
CA GLY A 70 4.73 1.21 -4.77
C GLY A 70 5.62 2.45 -4.82
N GLU A 71 6.67 2.53 -3.99
CA GLU A 71 7.73 3.52 -4.11
C GLU A 71 8.71 3.12 -5.22
N ALA A 72 9.26 4.10 -5.93
CA ALA A 72 10.33 3.83 -6.88
C ALA A 72 11.57 3.38 -6.09
N ALA A 73 12.27 2.35 -6.60
CA ALA A 73 13.61 2.09 -6.10
C ALA A 73 14.42 3.37 -6.27
N GLN A 74 14.97 3.92 -5.19
CA GLN A 74 15.93 5.02 -5.33
C GLN A 74 17.08 4.46 -6.16
N GLY A 75 17.15 4.86 -7.43
CA GLY A 75 18.25 4.53 -8.31
C GLY A 75 19.53 5.08 -7.68
N GLY A 76 20.39 4.17 -7.23
CA GLY A 76 21.80 4.49 -7.00
C GLY A 76 22.44 4.90 -8.33
N ALA A 77 23.36 5.86 -8.23
CA ALA A 77 24.15 6.42 -9.31
C ALA A 77 24.81 5.38 -10.21
#